data_AF-A0A1Q8QJI5-F1
#
_entry.id   AF-A0A1Q8QJI5-F1
#
_cell.length_a   1.000
_cell.length_b   1.000
_cell.length_c   1.000
_cell.angle_alpha   90.00
_cell.angle_beta   90.00
_cell.angle_gamma   90.00
#
_symmetry.space_group_name_H-M   'P 1'
#
loop_
_entity.id
_entity.type
_entity.pdbx_description
1 polymer ?
#
loop_
_entity_poly.entity_id
_entity_poly.type
_entity_poly.pdbx_seq_one_letter_code
_entity_poly.pdbx_strand_id
1 'polypeptide(L)'
;MQLCEEYGTKLLASPDSDGHPDSSLVTNLTYTQALILLGILEEERDEFIVEYDVESMTKLELQQAVKDRDLAIQEKKDLQKDLNLKSSELAQLTTLTQGLEQQVKDYKSKYSAEQEKVTSKQRELETDKEETTSARKIAIRIQNIKIEQRDL
;
A
#
# COMPACT_ATOMS: atom_id res chain seq x y z
N MET A 1 -5.12 10.21 43.30
CA MET A 1 -6.47 9.78 43.75
C MET A 1 -7.47 10.25 42.69
N GLN A 2 -7.36 9.73 41.46
CA GLN A 2 -8.07 10.27 40.29
C GLN A 2 -9.58 10.00 40.34
N LEU A 3 -10.00 8.89 40.95
CA LEU A 3 -11.41 8.54 41.09
C LEU A 3 -12.22 9.57 41.90
N CYS A 4 -11.66 10.11 42.99
CA CYS A 4 -12.32 11.16 43.76
C CYS A 4 -12.31 12.52 43.04
N GLU A 5 -11.30 12.80 42.21
CA GLU A 5 -11.24 14.05 41.44
C GLU A 5 -12.25 14.05 40.29
N GLU A 6 -12.44 12.90 39.64
CA GLU A 6 -13.35 12.73 38.50
C GLU A 6 -14.84 12.60 38.90
N TYR A 7 -15.13 11.90 40.01
CA TYR A 7 -16.52 11.61 40.44
C TYR A 7 -16.92 12.24 41.78
N GLY A 8 -15.97 12.67 42.62
CA GLY A 8 -16.28 13.16 43.96
C GLY A 8 -17.06 14.47 43.98
N THR A 9 -16.83 15.36 43.01
CA THR A 9 -17.60 16.60 42.85
C THR A 9 -18.96 16.36 42.21
N LYS A 10 -19.07 15.42 41.26
CA LYS A 10 -20.34 15.04 40.60
C LYS A 10 -21.32 14.38 41.58
N LEU A 11 -20.84 13.57 42.51
CA LEU A 11 -21.65 12.94 43.57
C LEU A 11 -22.15 13.90 44.65
N LEU A 12 -21.48 15.04 44.83
CA LEU A 12 -21.83 16.06 45.84
C LEU A 12 -22.69 17.20 45.25
N ALA A 13 -22.91 17.22 43.94
CA ALA A 13 -23.83 18.15 43.30
C ALA A 13 -25.28 17.72 43.59
N SER A 14 -26.07 18.62 44.17
CA SER A 14 -27.49 18.44 44.54
C SER A 14 -28.33 17.90 43.36
N PRO A 15 -29.35 17.05 43.60
CA PRO A 15 -30.18 16.46 42.53
C PRO A 15 -31.11 17.46 41.81
N ASP A 16 -31.06 18.75 42.12
CA ASP A 16 -31.95 19.77 41.54
C ASP A 16 -31.43 20.40 40.23
N SER A 17 -30.39 19.84 39.61
CA SER A 17 -29.92 20.30 38.30
C SER A 17 -30.62 19.52 37.18
N ASP A 18 -31.71 20.09 36.68
CA ASP A 18 -32.30 19.78 35.37
C ASP A 18 -31.19 19.69 34.31
N GLY A 19 -30.89 18.48 33.82
CA GLY A 19 -30.04 18.29 32.64
C GLY A 19 -29.16 17.05 32.60
N HIS A 20 -29.75 15.86 32.44
CA HIS A 20 -29.43 14.89 31.37
C HIS A 20 -30.36 13.67 31.51
N PRO A 21 -30.99 13.14 30.43
CA PRO A 21 -31.78 11.91 30.50
C PRO A 21 -30.95 10.66 30.83
N ASP A 22 -29.61 10.75 30.76
CA ASP A 22 -28.75 9.56 30.74
C ASP A 22 -28.27 9.10 32.13
N SER A 23 -28.57 9.85 33.19
CA SER A 23 -28.37 9.38 34.57
C SER A 23 -29.25 8.18 34.93
N SER A 24 -30.23 7.83 34.10
CA SER A 24 -31.19 6.74 34.36
C SER A 24 -30.65 5.34 34.08
N LEU A 25 -29.61 5.16 33.25
CA LEU A 25 -29.12 3.81 32.93
C LEU A 25 -28.29 3.21 34.07
N VAL A 26 -27.67 4.07 34.88
CA VAL A 26 -26.91 3.64 36.06
C VAL A 26 -27.85 3.32 37.25
N THR A 27 -29.12 3.75 37.23
CA THR A 27 -30.02 3.58 38.40
C THR A 27 -30.44 2.14 38.66
N ASN A 28 -30.36 1.26 37.66
CA ASN A 28 -30.74 -0.15 37.77
C ASN A 28 -29.54 -1.08 38.01
N LEU A 29 -28.31 -0.55 37.97
CA LEU A 29 -27.10 -1.34 38.13
C LEU A 29 -26.79 -1.60 39.61
N THR A 30 -26.36 -2.81 39.91
CA THR A 30 -25.80 -3.13 41.22
C THR A 30 -24.50 -2.36 41.43
N TYR A 31 -24.17 -2.06 42.69
CA TYR A 31 -22.92 -1.41 43.08
C TYR A 31 -21.68 -2.07 42.46
N THR A 32 -21.68 -3.41 42.35
CA THR A 32 -20.54 -4.13 41.78
C THR A 32 -20.46 -3.99 40.26
N GLN A 33 -21.59 -3.99 39.55
CA GLN A 33 -21.62 -3.73 38.11
C GLN A 33 -21.11 -2.30 37.81
N ALA A 34 -21.59 -1.30 38.57
CA ALA A 34 -21.13 0.08 38.45
C ALA A 34 -19.62 0.22 38.68
N LEU A 35 -19.05 -0.47 39.67
CA LEU A 35 -17.61 -0.48 39.91
C LEU A 35 -16.81 -1.11 38.75
N ILE A 36 -17.35 -2.13 38.07
CA ILE A 36 -16.69 -2.75 36.92
C ILE A 36 -16.70 -1.79 35.72
N LEU A 37 -17.81 -1.08 35.50
CA LEU A 37 -17.94 -0.10 34.43
C LEU A 37 -17.02 1.12 34.60
N LEU A 38 -16.56 1.43 35.81
CA LEU A 38 -15.54 2.47 36.02
C LEU A 38 -14.20 2.16 35.31
N GLY A 39 -13.96 0.90 34.94
CA GLY A 39 -12.82 0.51 34.10
C GLY A 39 -13.00 0.86 32.61
N ILE A 40 -14.18 1.34 32.22
CA ILE A 40 -14.51 1.81 30.88
C ILE A 40 -14.48 3.36 30.90
N LEU A 41 -14.12 3.97 29.78
CA LEU A 41 -14.18 5.44 29.62
C LEU A 41 -15.61 5.94 29.79
N GLU A 42 -15.80 7.11 30.41
CA GLU A 42 -17.13 7.65 30.74
C GLU A 42 -18.02 7.74 29.49
N GLU A 43 -17.43 8.14 28.35
CA GLU A 43 -18.12 8.33 27.08
C GLU A 43 -18.59 7.03 26.42
N GLU A 44 -17.97 5.90 26.75
CA GLU A 44 -18.26 4.58 26.16
C GLU A 44 -19.20 3.75 27.04
N ARG A 45 -19.46 4.16 28.29
CA ARG A 45 -20.24 3.37 29.25
C ARG A 45 -21.69 3.22 28.83
N ASP A 46 -22.35 4.28 28.39
CA ASP A 46 -23.78 4.23 28.06
C ASP A 46 -24.04 3.33 26.85
N GLU A 47 -23.18 3.44 25.83
CA GLU A 47 -23.21 2.55 24.66
C GLU A 47 -22.97 1.10 25.08
N PHE A 48 -21.97 0.87 25.94
CA PHE A 48 -21.67 -0.47 26.45
C PHE A 48 -22.81 -1.06 27.29
N ILE A 49 -23.49 -0.26 28.12
CA ILE A 49 -24.64 -0.71 28.93
C ILE A 49 -25.76 -1.20 28.01
N VAL A 50 -26.06 -0.44 26.95
CA VAL A 50 -27.14 -0.76 26.01
C VAL A 50 -26.77 -1.94 25.11
N GLU A 51 -25.54 -1.97 24.57
CA GLU A 51 -25.11 -3.01 23.63
C GLU A 51 -25.01 -4.39 24.28
N TYR A 52 -24.55 -4.45 25.53
CA TYR A 52 -24.29 -5.70 26.24
C TYR A 52 -25.38 -6.09 27.26
N ASP A 53 -26.45 -5.29 27.38
CA ASP A 53 -27.53 -5.48 28.37
C ASP A 53 -26.96 -5.71 29.79
N VAL A 54 -26.14 -4.75 30.24
CA VAL A 54 -25.34 -4.91 31.47
C VAL A 54 -26.21 -5.10 32.72
N GLU A 55 -27.44 -4.59 32.72
CA GLU A 55 -28.39 -4.76 33.82
C GLU A 55 -28.72 -6.24 34.10
N SER A 56 -28.80 -7.07 33.04
CA SER A 56 -29.12 -8.49 33.16
C SER A 56 -27.90 -9.38 33.43
N MET A 57 -26.69 -8.88 33.18
CA MET A 57 -25.44 -9.65 33.35
C MET A 57 -25.06 -9.86 34.81
N THR A 58 -24.62 -11.07 35.15
CA THR A 58 -23.93 -11.30 36.43
C THR A 58 -22.58 -10.61 36.46
N LYS A 59 -22.03 -10.43 37.68
CA LYS A 59 -20.69 -9.89 37.89
C LYS A 59 -19.62 -10.58 37.02
N LEU A 60 -19.66 -11.90 36.93
CA LEU A 60 -18.65 -12.67 36.19
C LEU A 60 -18.79 -12.46 34.69
N GLU A 61 -20.02 -12.43 34.19
CA GLU A 61 -20.31 -12.17 32.77
C GLU A 61 -19.87 -10.76 32.39
N LEU A 62 -20.17 -9.74 33.20
CA LEU A 62 -19.74 -8.37 32.94
C LEU A 62 -18.20 -8.24 32.94
N GLN A 63 -17.51 -8.90 33.88
CA GLN A 63 -16.04 -8.92 33.89
C GLN A 63 -15.45 -9.59 32.65
N GLN A 64 -16.12 -10.63 32.14
CA GLN A 64 -15.68 -11.30 30.93
C GLN A 64 -15.93 -10.42 29.70
N ALA A 65 -17.11 -9.79 29.60
CA ALA A 65 -17.45 -8.88 28.50
C ALA A 65 -16.46 -7.71 28.38
N VAL A 66 -16.07 -7.10 29.50
CA VAL A 66 -15.06 -6.04 29.50
C VAL A 66 -13.70 -6.54 28.99
N LYS A 67 -13.27 -7.74 29.42
CA LYS A 67 -12.00 -8.34 28.95
C LYS A 67 -12.04 -8.68 27.47
N ASP A 68 -13.13 -9.27 27.00
CA ASP A 68 -13.28 -9.67 25.60
C ASP A 68 -13.28 -8.45 24.69
N ARG A 69 -13.94 -7.35 25.11
CA ARG A 69 -13.87 -6.07 24.42
C ARG A 69 -12.44 -5.54 24.36
N ASP A 70 -11.72 -5.51 25.48
CA ASP A 70 -10.34 -5.00 25.52
C ASP A 70 -9.40 -5.82 24.61
N LEU A 71 -9.57 -7.14 24.60
CA LEU A 71 -8.86 -8.03 23.67
C LEU A 71 -9.22 -7.71 22.21
N ALA A 72 -10.51 -7.55 21.89
CA ALA A 72 -10.95 -7.22 20.55
C ALA A 72 -10.42 -5.85 20.07
N ILE A 73 -10.37 -4.86 20.95
CA ILE A 73 -9.78 -3.54 20.66
C ILE A 73 -8.29 -3.67 20.35
N GLN A 74 -7.56 -4.47 21.16
CA GLN A 74 -6.14 -4.70 20.95
C GLN A 74 -5.87 -5.45 19.64
N GLU A 75 -6.62 -6.51 19.35
CA GLU A 75 -6.53 -7.25 18.09
C GLU A 75 -6.84 -6.36 16.89
N LYS A 76 -7.90 -5.54 16.97
CA LYS A 76 -8.24 -4.57 15.92
C LYS A 76 -7.10 -3.58 15.67
N LYS A 77 -6.45 -3.09 16.73
CA LYS A 77 -5.31 -2.18 16.63
C LYS A 77 -4.10 -2.85 15.97
N ASP A 78 -3.81 -4.09 16.33
CA ASP A 78 -2.71 -4.86 15.74
C ASP A 78 -2.97 -5.20 14.27
N LEU A 79 -4.20 -5.60 13.92
CA LEU A 79 -4.63 -5.80 12.54
C LEU A 79 -4.55 -4.50 11.72
N GLN A 80 -4.97 -3.37 12.28
CA GLN A 80 -4.85 -2.07 11.61
C GLN A 80 -3.39 -1.70 11.34
N LYS A 81 -2.49 -1.99 12.29
CA LYS A 81 -1.05 -1.76 12.11
C LYS A 81 -0.48 -2.65 11.00
N ASP A 82 -0.81 -3.93 10.98
CA ASP A 82 -0.36 -4.86 9.93
C ASP A 82 -0.90 -4.44 8.55
N LEU A 83 -2.18 -4.06 8.47
CA LEU A 83 -2.80 -3.57 7.24
C LEU A 83 -2.09 -2.31 6.71
N ASN A 84 -1.75 -1.37 7.59
CA ASN A 84 -1.01 -0.17 7.21
C ASN A 84 0.40 -0.50 6.68
N LEU A 85 1.10 -1.47 7.31
CA LEU A 85 2.40 -1.94 6.85
C LEU A 85 2.29 -2.59 5.46
N LYS A 86 1.31 -3.49 5.25
CA LYS A 86 1.07 -4.14 3.97
C LYS A 86 0.69 -3.16 2.86
N SER A 87 -0.12 -2.16 3.19
CA SER A 87 -0.47 -1.09 2.25
C SER A 87 0.77 -0.31 1.79
N SER A 88 1.69 0.01 2.72
CA SER A 88 2.97 0.67 2.39
C SER A 88 3.87 -0.22 1.51
N GLU A 89 3.99 -1.50 1.83
CA GLU A 89 4.74 -2.48 1.01
C GLU A 89 4.17 -2.55 -0.42
N LEU A 90 2.84 -2.61 -0.56
CA LEU A 90 2.18 -2.64 -1.86
C LEU A 90 2.41 -1.35 -2.67
N ALA A 91 2.39 -0.18 -2.03
CA ALA A 91 2.68 1.08 -2.71
C ALA A 91 4.13 1.14 -3.24
N GLN A 92 5.09 0.64 -2.46
CA GLN A 92 6.50 0.54 -2.89
C GLN A 92 6.66 -0.43 -4.05
N LEU A 93 6.07 -1.62 -3.96
CA LEU A 93 6.11 -2.61 -5.05
C LEU A 93 5.46 -2.06 -6.33
N THR A 94 4.34 -1.36 -6.22
CA THR A 94 3.67 -0.72 -7.36
C THR A 94 4.59 0.29 -8.04
N THR A 95 5.26 1.13 -7.26
CA THR A 95 6.21 2.13 -7.79
C THR A 95 7.41 1.44 -8.46
N LEU A 96 7.94 0.37 -7.87
CA LEU A 96 9.03 -0.40 -8.44
C LEU A 96 8.63 -1.05 -9.77
N THR A 97 7.45 -1.67 -9.83
CA THR A 97 6.92 -2.29 -11.05
C THR A 97 6.78 -1.26 -12.17
N GLN A 98 6.20 -0.08 -11.88
CA GLN A 98 6.09 1.00 -12.86
C GLN A 98 7.47 1.47 -13.37
N GLY A 99 8.45 1.60 -12.46
CA GLY A 99 9.82 1.96 -12.82
C GLY A 99 10.50 0.90 -13.71
N LEU A 100 10.29 -0.38 -13.42
CA LEU A 100 10.82 -1.48 -14.22
C LEU A 100 10.14 -1.56 -15.59
N GLU A 101 8.83 -1.36 -15.68
CA GLU A 101 8.10 -1.30 -16.94
C GLU A 101 8.62 -0.19 -17.84
N GLN A 102 8.87 1.00 -17.27
CA GLN A 102 9.45 2.11 -18.02
C GLN A 102 10.87 1.79 -18.50
N GLN A 103 11.71 1.17 -17.67
CA GLN A 103 13.05 0.72 -18.09
C GLN A 103 12.98 -0.30 -19.23
N VAL A 104 12.09 -1.30 -19.15
CA VAL A 104 11.90 -2.29 -20.22
C VAL A 104 11.48 -1.62 -21.52
N LYS A 105 10.57 -0.64 -21.45
CA LYS A 105 10.15 0.16 -22.61
C LYS A 105 11.33 0.92 -23.23
N ASP A 106 12.14 1.59 -22.40
CA ASP A 106 13.29 2.35 -22.86
C ASP A 106 14.35 1.45 -23.52
N TYR A 107 14.65 0.30 -22.90
CA TYR A 107 15.57 -0.69 -23.47
C TYR A 107 15.06 -1.24 -24.80
N LYS A 108 13.77 -1.53 -24.90
CA LYS A 108 13.15 -2.01 -26.14
C LYS A 108 13.29 -0.98 -27.27
N SER A 109 13.05 0.30 -26.98
CA SER A 109 13.25 1.38 -27.96
C SER A 109 14.70 1.53 -28.40
N LYS A 110 15.66 1.47 -27.46
CA LYS A 110 17.10 1.53 -27.79
C LYS A 110 17.53 0.33 -28.65
N TYR A 111 17.09 -0.87 -28.30
CA TYR A 111 17.38 -2.08 -29.06
C TYR A 111 16.85 -1.99 -30.50
N SER A 112 15.61 -1.54 -30.68
CA SER A 112 15.02 -1.35 -32.02
C SER A 112 15.81 -0.35 -32.86
N ALA A 113 16.19 0.80 -32.28
CA ALA A 113 16.97 1.80 -32.99
C ALA A 113 18.36 1.28 -33.39
N GLU A 114 19.00 0.50 -32.53
CA GLU A 114 20.31 -0.09 -32.84
C GLU A 114 20.19 -1.18 -33.93
N GLN A 115 19.11 -1.96 -33.91
CA GLN A 115 18.80 -2.93 -34.96
C GLN A 115 18.59 -2.28 -36.32
N GLU A 116 17.90 -1.12 -36.38
CA GLU A 116 17.74 -0.33 -37.61
C GLU A 116 19.08 0.21 -38.13
N LYS A 117 19.98 0.65 -37.25
CA LYS A 117 21.33 1.07 -37.65
C LYS A 117 22.15 -0.09 -38.21
N VAL A 118 22.10 -1.25 -37.55
CA VAL A 118 22.83 -2.45 -38.00
C VAL A 118 22.34 -2.90 -39.38
N THR A 119 21.02 -2.93 -39.58
CA THR A 119 20.45 -3.30 -40.89
C THR A 119 20.79 -2.29 -41.99
N SER A 120 20.83 -1.00 -41.67
CA SER A 120 21.25 0.05 -42.60
C SER A 120 22.73 -0.11 -43.01
N LYS A 121 23.62 -0.30 -42.03
CA LYS A 121 25.06 -0.55 -42.30
C LYS A 121 25.29 -1.83 -43.09
N GLN A 122 24.52 -2.89 -42.84
CA GLN A 122 24.62 -4.12 -43.61
C GLN A 122 24.28 -3.89 -45.09
N ARG A 123 23.26 -3.08 -45.38
CA ARG A 123 22.86 -2.74 -46.77
C ARG A 123 23.93 -1.91 -47.48
N GLU A 124 24.51 -0.93 -46.81
CA GLU A 124 25.60 -0.11 -47.34
C GLU A 124 26.82 -0.98 -47.65
N LEU A 125 27.21 -1.87 -46.74
CA LEU A 125 28.31 -2.82 -46.94
C LEU A 125 28.09 -3.76 -48.14
N GLU A 126 26.85 -4.22 -48.36
CA GLU A 126 26.50 -5.05 -49.52
C GLU A 126 26.66 -4.26 -50.84
N THR A 127 26.25 -2.99 -50.84
CA THR A 127 26.36 -2.09 -52.00
C THR A 127 27.83 -1.82 -52.33
N ASP A 128 28.65 -1.49 -51.34
CA ASP A 128 30.08 -1.27 -51.51
C ASP A 128 30.81 -2.52 -52.06
N LYS A 129 30.42 -3.72 -51.60
CA LYS A 129 30.96 -4.98 -52.12
C LYS A 129 30.60 -5.19 -53.59
N GLU A 130 29.39 -4.86 -53.99
CA GLU A 130 28.94 -4.99 -55.38
C GLU A 130 29.62 -3.97 -56.30
N GLU A 131 29.82 -2.73 -55.82
CA GLU A 131 30.58 -1.70 -56.52
C GLU A 131 32.06 -2.09 -56.67
N THR A 132 32.71 -2.55 -55.60
CA THR A 132 34.12 -2.96 -55.63
C THR A 132 34.36 -4.17 -56.53
N THR A 133 33.47 -5.16 -56.53
CA THR A 133 33.57 -6.29 -57.46
C THR A 133 33.36 -5.87 -58.91
N SER A 134 32.43 -4.95 -59.17
CA SER A 134 32.24 -4.37 -60.52
C SER A 134 33.45 -3.56 -60.97
N ALA A 135 34.01 -2.70 -60.11
CA ALA A 135 35.22 -1.93 -60.39
C ALA A 135 36.40 -2.86 -60.72
N ARG A 136 36.56 -3.97 -59.99
CA ARG A 136 37.59 -4.98 -60.27
C ARG A 136 37.40 -5.64 -61.64
N LYS A 137 36.17 -6.00 -62.02
CA LYS A 137 35.86 -6.58 -63.34
C LYS A 137 36.21 -5.60 -64.48
N ILE A 138 35.87 -4.32 -64.31
CA ILE A 138 36.18 -3.27 -65.29
C ILE A 138 37.69 -3.09 -65.44
N ALA A 139 38.43 -3.04 -64.32
CA ALA A 139 39.88 -2.89 -64.33
C ALA A 139 40.59 -4.03 -65.11
N ILE A 140 40.15 -5.28 -64.89
CA ILE A 140 40.66 -6.44 -65.63
C ILE A 140 40.40 -6.30 -67.14
N ARG A 141 39.19 -5.87 -67.53
CA ARG A 141 38.84 -5.69 -68.95
C ARG A 141 39.71 -4.63 -69.62
N ILE A 142 39.92 -3.50 -68.95
CA ILE A 142 40.81 -2.42 -69.44
C ILE A 142 42.24 -2.95 -69.64
N GLN A 143 42.73 -3.75 -68.70
CA GLN A 143 44.08 -4.32 -68.79
C GLN A 143 44.21 -5.28 -69.97
N ASN A 144 43.22 -6.14 -70.21
CA ASN A 144 43.21 -7.04 -71.36
C ASN A 144 43.19 -6.27 -72.70
N ILE A 145 42.37 -5.22 -72.81
CA ILE A 145 42.31 -4.37 -74.02
C ILE A 145 43.67 -3.70 -74.29
N LYS A 146 44.36 -3.22 -73.25
CA LYS A 146 45.69 -2.62 -73.39
C LYS A 146 46.75 -3.61 -73.89
N ILE A 147 46.63 -4.89 -73.54
CA ILE A 147 47.52 -5.94 -74.03
C ILE A 147 47.23 -6.19 -75.52
N GLU A 148 45.96 -6.38 -75.88
CA GLU A 148 45.53 -6.61 -77.28
C GLU A 148 45.98 -5.48 -78.24
N GLN A 149 45.94 -4.22 -77.79
CA GLN A 149 46.39 -3.07 -78.62
C GLN A 149 47.91 -2.94 -78.75
N ARG A 150 48.70 -3.64 -77.92
CA ARG A 150 50.17 -3.56 -77.93
C ARG A 150 50.81 -4.56 -78.88
N ASP A 151 50.06 -5.60 -79.26
CA ASP A 151 50.48 -6.69 -80.13
C ASP A 151 50.06 -6.48 -81.61
N LEU A 152 49.48 -5.32 -81.94
CA LEU A 152 49.09 -4.82 -83.26
C LEU A 152 50.10 -3.79 -83.79
#